data_AF-A0A6U0LMX2-F1
#
_entry.id   AF-A0A6U0LMX2-F1
#
_cell.length_a   1.000
_cell.length_b   1.000
_cell.length_c   1.000
_cell.angle_alpha   90.00
_cell.angle_beta   90.00
_cell.angle_gamma   90.00
#
_symmetry.space_group_name_H-M   'P 1'
#
loop_
_entity.id
_entity.type
_entity.pdbx_description
1 polymer ?
#
loop_
_entity_poly.entity_id
_entity_poly.type
_entity_poly.pdbx_seq_one_letter_code
_entity_poly.pdbx_strand_id
1 'polypeptide(L)'
;MPSGSDRSPPPGVPNLATYKTLSTVASDGVFAFLNGSIVGAIWGSVSPFYPPGTTYAAVAARPTRPIFHRTFLPSVGHNAMIFGGFFALQRTTSSWVGLARGRDDYINEVAGYAALVPYFRYILWHGDKRFIAHNRALGGALTLSILYGLYLGETV
;
A
#
# COMPACT_ATOMS: atom_id res chain seq x y z
N MET A 1 -42.45 -16.34 -1.04
CA MET A 1 -40.97 -16.28 -1.04
C MET A 1 -40.56 -15.37 0.10
N PRO A 2 -39.89 -15.86 1.17
CA PRO A 2 -39.51 -15.02 2.29
C PRO A 2 -38.40 -14.04 1.86
N SER A 3 -38.63 -12.76 2.13
CA SER A 3 -37.70 -11.64 1.95
C SER A 3 -36.47 -11.83 2.84
N GLY A 4 -35.31 -12.12 2.24
CA GLY A 4 -34.05 -12.37 2.94
C GLY A 4 -33.34 -11.12 3.44
N SER A 5 -34.01 -10.29 4.26
CA SER A 5 -33.43 -9.05 4.80
C SER A 5 -33.01 -9.09 6.28
N ASP A 6 -33.31 -10.16 7.01
CA ASP A 6 -32.84 -10.31 8.40
C ASP A 6 -31.68 -11.31 8.49
N ARG A 7 -30.47 -10.81 8.20
CA ARG A 7 -29.23 -11.42 8.67
C ARG A 7 -28.63 -10.51 9.73
N SER A 8 -29.33 -10.35 10.84
CA SER A 8 -28.65 -9.95 12.07
C SER A 8 -27.61 -11.04 12.38
N PRO A 9 -26.36 -10.68 12.67
CA PRO A 9 -25.34 -11.66 12.99
C PRO A 9 -25.76 -12.46 14.24
N PRO A 10 -25.33 -13.71 14.37
CA PRO A 10 -25.62 -14.52 15.56
C PRO A 10 -25.21 -13.75 16.81
N PRO A 11 -26.03 -13.75 17.88
CA PRO A 11 -25.68 -13.11 19.14
C PRO A 11 -24.34 -13.68 19.65
N GLY A 12 -23.34 -12.82 19.80
CA GLY A 12 -21.98 -13.19 20.21
C GLY A 12 -20.93 -13.16 19.09
N VAL A 13 -21.32 -13.01 17.81
CA VAL A 13 -20.37 -12.68 16.74
C VAL A 13 -20.29 -11.16 16.68
N PRO A 14 -19.16 -10.53 17.07
CA PRO A 14 -19.00 -9.08 16.94
C PRO A 14 -19.23 -8.71 15.47
N ASN A 15 -20.17 -7.79 15.24
CA ASN A 15 -20.41 -7.26 13.91
C ASN A 15 -19.09 -6.65 13.43
N LEU A 16 -18.40 -7.28 12.47
CA LEU A 16 -17.13 -6.77 11.92
C LEU A 16 -17.26 -5.33 11.42
N ALA A 17 -18.48 -4.95 11.00
CA ALA A 17 -18.86 -3.58 10.63
C ALA A 17 -18.78 -2.57 11.80
N THR A 18 -18.94 -2.99 13.05
CA THR A 18 -18.95 -2.12 14.24
C THR A 18 -17.53 -1.73 14.70
N TYR A 19 -16.48 -2.43 14.25
CA TYR A 19 -15.10 -2.20 14.70
C TYR A 19 -14.24 -1.31 13.79
N LYS A 20 -14.69 -1.00 12.57
CA LYS A 20 -13.91 -0.12 11.68
C LYS A 20 -14.10 1.33 12.11
N THR A 21 -13.13 1.85 12.86
CA THR A 21 -12.98 3.29 13.10
C THR A 21 -12.00 3.89 12.09
N LEU A 22 -12.00 5.22 11.93
CA LEU A 22 -10.99 5.91 11.10
C LEU A 22 -9.56 5.55 11.51
N SER A 23 -9.33 5.37 12.82
CA SER A 23 -8.05 4.93 13.36
C SER A 23 -7.67 3.54 12.86
N THR A 24 -8.63 2.60 12.86
CA THR A 24 -8.43 1.23 12.35
C THR A 24 -8.14 1.21 10.85
N VAL A 25 -8.81 2.06 10.06
CA VAL A 25 -8.55 2.18 8.61
C VAL A 25 -7.12 2.68 8.36
N ALA A 26 -6.68 3.67 9.13
CA ALA A 26 -5.32 4.20 9.02
C ALA A 26 -4.27 3.16 9.44
N SER A 27 -4.47 2.46 10.56
CA SER A 27 -3.55 1.41 11.02
C SER A 27 -3.45 0.27 10.01
N ASP A 28 -4.58 -0.20 9.47
CA ASP A 28 -4.62 -1.24 8.45
C ASP A 28 -3.84 -0.82 7.19
N GLY A 29 -3.96 0.45 6.80
CA GLY A 29 -3.19 1.03 5.70
C GLY A 29 -1.68 1.00 5.94
N VAL A 30 -1.24 1.38 7.14
CA VAL A 30 0.18 1.36 7.53
C VAL A 30 0.72 -0.07 7.59
N PHE A 31 -0.01 -1.00 8.20
CA PHE A 31 0.40 -2.40 8.23
C PHE A 31 0.50 -3.01 6.84
N ALA A 32 -0.47 -2.72 5.96
CA ALA A 32 -0.43 -3.14 4.57
C ALA A 32 0.75 -2.50 3.82
N PHE A 33 1.04 -1.22 4.07
CA PHE A 33 2.21 -0.54 3.51
C PHE A 33 3.51 -1.24 3.89
N LEU A 34 3.71 -1.53 5.19
CA LEU A 34 4.92 -2.19 5.69
C LEU A 34 5.07 -3.59 5.11
N ASN A 35 3.98 -4.37 5.10
CA ASN A 35 4.00 -5.72 4.52
C ASN A 35 4.31 -5.68 3.01
N GLY A 36 3.64 -4.80 2.27
CA GLY A 36 3.91 -4.56 0.85
C GLY A 36 5.35 -4.10 0.61
N SER A 37 5.92 -3.30 1.51
CA SER A 37 7.32 -2.85 1.42
C SER A 37 8.31 -4.00 1.59
N ILE A 38 8.05 -4.94 2.50
CA ILE A 38 8.87 -6.15 2.68
C ILE A 38 8.77 -7.02 1.42
N VAL A 39 7.57 -7.25 0.91
CA VAL A 39 7.35 -8.01 -0.33
C VAL A 39 8.07 -7.34 -1.50
N GLY A 40 7.96 -6.02 -1.64
CA GLY A 40 8.64 -5.24 -2.66
C GLY A 40 10.15 -5.26 -2.52
N ALA A 41 10.68 -5.26 -1.30
CA ALA A 41 12.12 -5.37 -1.05
C ALA A 41 12.67 -6.74 -1.46
N ILE A 42 11.98 -7.83 -1.07
CA ILE A 42 12.31 -9.20 -1.48
C ILE A 42 12.23 -9.30 -3.00
N TRP A 43 11.14 -8.84 -3.61
CA TRP A 43 10.97 -8.84 -5.05
C TRP A 43 12.08 -8.03 -5.76
N GLY A 44 12.37 -6.81 -5.30
CA GLY A 44 13.39 -5.94 -5.88
C GLY A 44 14.83 -6.45 -5.72
N SER A 45 15.06 -7.42 -4.83
CA SER A 45 16.33 -8.14 -4.70
C SER A 45 16.51 -9.27 -5.70
N VAL A 46 15.40 -9.93 -6.10
CA VAL A 46 15.40 -11.04 -7.06
C VAL A 46 15.21 -10.53 -8.49
N SER A 47 14.33 -9.55 -8.67
CA SER A 47 13.89 -8.98 -9.94
C SER A 47 14.01 -7.45 -9.88
N PRO A 48 15.22 -6.90 -10.08
CA PRO A 48 15.44 -5.49 -9.83
C PRO A 48 14.77 -4.60 -10.88
N PHE A 49 13.68 -3.93 -10.50
CA PHE A 49 13.15 -2.79 -11.25
C PHE A 49 13.85 -1.51 -10.82
N TYR A 50 14.60 -0.94 -11.74
CA TYR A 50 15.29 0.32 -11.51
C TYR A 50 14.37 1.52 -11.73
N PRO A 51 14.54 2.60 -10.95
CA PRO A 51 13.83 3.84 -11.24
C PRO A 51 14.20 4.30 -12.66
N PRO A 52 13.21 4.78 -13.44
CA PRO A 52 13.46 5.38 -14.74
C PRO A 52 14.51 6.50 -14.65
N GLY A 53 15.25 6.71 -15.73
CA GLY A 53 16.28 7.76 -15.79
C GLY A 53 17.57 7.49 -14.99
N THR A 54 17.65 6.41 -14.22
CA THR A 54 18.90 6.05 -13.52
C THR A 54 19.91 5.37 -14.44
N THR A 55 21.20 5.57 -14.17
CA THR A 55 22.30 4.85 -14.83
C THR A 55 22.14 3.33 -14.73
N TYR A 56 21.58 2.84 -13.63
CA TYR A 56 21.29 1.41 -13.42
C TYR A 56 20.17 0.88 -14.31
N ALA A 57 19.12 1.66 -14.56
CA ALA A 57 18.07 1.30 -15.53
C ALA A 57 18.65 1.18 -16.96
N ALA A 58 19.54 2.10 -17.34
CA ALA A 58 20.21 2.07 -18.65
C ALA A 58 21.19 0.90 -18.79
N VAL A 59 21.80 0.44 -17.68
CA VAL A 59 22.68 -0.74 -17.66
C VAL A 59 21.87 -2.03 -17.67
N ALA A 60 20.75 -2.11 -16.94
CA ALA A 60 19.86 -3.27 -16.91
C ALA A 60 19.14 -3.50 -18.26
N ALA A 61 18.92 -2.44 -19.04
CA ALA A 61 18.39 -2.54 -20.40
C ALA A 61 19.40 -3.14 -21.42
N ARG A 62 20.68 -3.32 -21.05
CA ARG A 62 21.70 -3.90 -21.93
C ARG A 62 21.79 -5.41 -21.71
N PRO A 63 21.67 -6.25 -22.76
CA PRO A 63 21.54 -7.71 -22.62
C PRO A 63 22.74 -8.47 -22.02
N THR A 64 23.91 -7.84 -21.83
CA THR A 64 25.19 -8.56 -21.75
C THR A 64 25.98 -8.42 -20.44
N ARG A 65 25.43 -7.78 -19.39
CA ARG A 65 26.17 -7.65 -18.11
C ARG A 65 25.42 -8.27 -16.94
N PRO A 66 26.00 -9.27 -16.25
CA PRO A 66 25.47 -9.71 -14.97
C PRO A 66 25.48 -8.54 -14.00
N ILE A 67 24.30 -8.21 -13.49
CA ILE A 67 24.08 -7.08 -12.58
C ILE A 67 24.63 -7.51 -11.20
N PHE A 68 25.86 -7.11 -10.91
CA PHE A 68 26.61 -7.51 -9.71
C PHE A 68 26.07 -6.87 -8.41
N HIS A 69 26.39 -7.51 -7.28
CA HIS A 69 25.82 -7.41 -5.92
C HIS A 69 25.83 -6.05 -5.18
N ARG A 70 26.01 -4.91 -5.86
CA ARG A 70 25.91 -3.58 -5.23
C ARG A 70 24.97 -2.63 -5.95
N THR A 71 24.55 -2.98 -7.17
CA THR A 71 23.60 -2.18 -7.94
C THR A 71 22.15 -2.49 -7.59
N PHE A 72 21.83 -3.42 -6.70
CA PHE A 72 20.43 -3.72 -6.33
C PHE A 72 19.84 -2.80 -5.26
N LEU A 73 20.65 -2.14 -4.43
CA LEU A 73 20.16 -1.30 -3.32
C LEU A 73 19.17 -0.20 -3.76
N PRO A 74 19.44 0.54 -4.86
CA PRO A 74 18.46 1.49 -5.38
C PRO A 74 17.16 0.84 -5.89
N SER A 75 17.26 -0.39 -6.44
CA SER A 75 16.11 -1.17 -6.87
C SER A 75 15.27 -1.67 -5.69
N VAL A 76 15.90 -2.16 -4.63
CA VAL A 76 15.21 -2.68 -3.44
C VAL A 76 14.34 -1.60 -2.81
N GLY A 77 14.90 -0.41 -2.58
CA GLY A 77 14.14 0.71 -2.04
C GLY A 77 13.03 1.18 -2.98
N HIS A 78 13.30 1.24 -4.29
CA HIS A 78 12.31 1.63 -5.29
C HIS A 78 11.11 0.67 -5.33
N ASN A 79 11.37 -0.64 -5.37
CA ASN A 79 10.33 -1.67 -5.38
C ASN A 79 9.57 -1.76 -4.06
N ALA A 80 10.27 -1.63 -2.92
CA ALA A 80 9.63 -1.56 -1.61
C ALA A 80 8.58 -0.45 -1.55
N MET A 81 8.92 0.75 -2.03
CA MET A 81 7.97 1.88 -2.04
C MET A 81 6.78 1.64 -2.98
N ILE A 82 7.01 1.07 -4.17
CA ILE A 82 5.94 0.77 -5.13
C ILE A 82 4.95 -0.24 -4.55
N PHE A 83 5.45 -1.38 -4.07
CA PHE A 83 4.60 -2.45 -3.54
C PHE A 83 3.95 -2.04 -2.21
N GLY A 84 4.67 -1.34 -1.35
CA GLY A 84 4.11 -0.73 -0.15
C GLY A 84 2.94 0.18 -0.49
N GLY A 85 3.13 1.09 -1.45
CA GLY A 85 2.07 1.99 -1.94
C GLY A 85 0.85 1.24 -2.48
N PHE A 86 1.06 0.16 -3.26
CA PHE A 86 -0.03 -0.68 -3.75
C PHE A 86 -0.83 -1.33 -2.61
N PHE A 87 -0.14 -1.98 -1.67
CA PHE A 87 -0.82 -2.67 -0.58
C PHE A 87 -1.54 -1.68 0.34
N ALA A 88 -0.92 -0.53 0.62
CA ALA A 88 -1.53 0.55 1.39
C ALA A 88 -2.81 1.08 0.71
N LEU A 89 -2.74 1.39 -0.58
CA LEU A 89 -3.88 1.93 -1.32
C LEU A 89 -5.03 0.92 -1.45
N GLN A 90 -4.70 -0.34 -1.77
CA GLN A 90 -5.69 -1.40 -1.86
C GLN A 90 -6.43 -1.56 -0.52
N ARG A 91 -5.67 -1.69 0.57
CA ARG A 91 -6.24 -1.94 1.89
C ARG A 91 -7.02 -0.75 2.43
N THR A 92 -6.46 0.46 2.32
CA THR A 92 -7.17 1.67 2.75
C THR A 92 -8.45 1.87 1.96
N THR A 93 -8.43 1.66 0.64
CA THR A 93 -9.63 1.81 -0.19
C THR A 93 -10.67 0.74 0.13
N SER A 94 -10.28 -0.52 0.29
CA SER A 94 -11.20 -1.58 0.73
C SER A 94 -11.84 -1.24 2.08
N SER A 95 -11.03 -0.82 3.05
CA SER A 95 -11.49 -0.45 4.39
C SER A 95 -12.38 0.81 4.39
N TRP A 96 -12.09 1.81 3.55
CA TRP A 96 -12.93 3.00 3.37
C TRP A 96 -14.28 2.66 2.75
N VAL A 97 -14.32 1.81 1.72
CA VAL A 97 -15.57 1.35 1.11
C VAL A 97 -16.38 0.54 2.12
N GLY A 98 -15.73 -0.29 2.93
CA GLY A 98 -16.38 -1.01 4.02
C GLY A 98 -16.96 -0.09 5.10
N LEU A 99 -16.22 0.96 5.47
CA LEU A 99 -16.68 1.99 6.41
C LEU A 99 -17.90 2.74 5.84
N ALA A 100 -17.83 3.21 4.59
CA ALA A 100 -18.90 3.97 3.95
C ALA A 100 -20.18 3.16 3.77
N ARG A 101 -20.06 1.84 3.57
CA ARG A 101 -21.20 0.93 3.38
C ARG A 101 -21.69 0.30 4.68
N GLY A 102 -20.94 0.41 5.78
CA GLY A 102 -21.23 -0.28 7.04
C GLY A 102 -21.28 -1.80 6.90
N ARG A 103 -20.57 -2.38 5.92
CA ARG A 103 -20.57 -3.81 5.60
C ARG A 103 -19.18 -4.25 5.16
N ASP A 104 -18.75 -5.43 5.59
CA ASP A 104 -17.47 -6.02 5.17
C ASP A 104 -17.71 -7.23 4.25
N ASP A 105 -17.70 -6.99 2.94
CA ASP A 105 -17.97 -8.00 1.91
C ASP A 105 -16.85 -8.02 0.86
N TYR A 106 -16.77 -9.08 0.05
CA TYR A 106 -15.79 -9.23 -1.04
C TYR A 106 -15.83 -8.08 -2.07
N ILE A 107 -16.95 -7.36 -2.18
CA ILE A 107 -17.09 -6.18 -3.04
C ILE A 107 -16.13 -5.06 -2.61
N ASN A 108 -15.84 -4.93 -1.32
CA ASN A 108 -14.90 -3.94 -0.81
C ASN A 108 -13.48 -4.25 -1.29
N GLU A 109 -13.10 -5.53 -1.28
CA GLU A 109 -11.81 -5.99 -1.80
C GLU A 109 -11.69 -5.71 -3.31
N VAL A 110 -12.74 -6.02 -4.09
CA VAL A 110 -12.78 -5.71 -5.53
C VAL A 110 -12.63 -4.21 -5.79
N ALA A 111 -13.29 -3.36 -5.00
CA ALA A 111 -13.14 -1.91 -5.11
C ALA A 111 -11.70 -1.45 -4.78
N GLY A 112 -11.07 -2.06 -3.76
CA GLY A 112 -9.67 -1.85 -3.43
C GLY A 112 -8.73 -2.17 -4.60
N TYR A 113 -8.92 -3.30 -5.28
CA TYR A 113 -8.15 -3.65 -6.47
C TYR A 113 -8.46 -2.75 -7.66
N ALA A 114 -9.73 -2.34 -7.86
CA ALA A 114 -10.11 -1.43 -8.93
C ALA A 114 -9.42 -0.06 -8.78
N ALA A 115 -9.21 0.42 -7.56
CA ALA A 115 -8.51 1.66 -7.28
C ALA A 115 -7.00 1.60 -7.58
N LEU A 116 -6.41 0.40 -7.67
CA LEU A 116 -5.01 0.26 -8.09
C LEU A 116 -4.82 0.58 -9.57
N VAL A 117 -5.81 0.37 -10.43
CA VAL A 117 -5.69 0.60 -11.88
C VAL A 117 -5.37 2.06 -12.23
N PRO A 118 -6.11 3.08 -11.75
CA PRO A 118 -5.75 4.47 -12.01
C PRO A 118 -4.45 4.86 -11.32
N TYR A 119 -4.15 4.30 -10.14
CA TYR A 119 -2.90 4.57 -9.44
C TYR A 119 -1.67 4.01 -10.17
N PHE A 120 -1.77 2.79 -10.72
CA PHE A 120 -0.76 2.17 -11.58
C PHE A 120 -0.53 3.01 -12.83
N ARG A 121 -1.60 3.43 -13.51
CA ARG A 121 -1.52 4.34 -14.66
C ARG A 121 -0.91 5.69 -14.28
N TYR A 122 -1.24 6.23 -13.12
CA TYR A 122 -0.72 7.52 -12.68
C TYR A 122 0.78 7.46 -12.38
N ILE A 123 1.23 6.44 -11.64
CA ILE A 123 2.63 6.30 -11.22
C ILE A 123 3.53 5.86 -12.36
N LEU A 124 3.14 4.83 -13.13
CA LEU A 124 4.04 4.25 -14.12
C LEU A 124 4.04 4.99 -15.46
N TRP A 125 2.98 5.75 -15.78
CA TRP A 125 2.88 6.44 -17.07
C TRP A 125 3.47 7.85 -17.06
N HIS A 126 3.53 8.53 -15.91
CA HIS A 126 3.78 9.99 -15.87
C HIS A 126 5.16 10.43 -15.32
N GLY A 127 6.13 9.51 -15.29
CA GLY A 127 7.55 9.81 -15.07
C GLY A 127 7.98 10.10 -13.63
N ASP A 128 9.30 10.14 -13.42
CA ASP A 128 9.99 10.10 -12.12
C ASP A 128 9.56 11.20 -11.13
N LYS A 129 9.18 12.38 -11.63
CA LYS A 129 8.80 13.52 -10.78
C LYS A 129 7.57 13.22 -9.91
N ARG A 130 6.60 12.47 -10.44
CA ARG A 130 5.38 12.11 -9.68
C ARG A 130 5.64 10.98 -8.70
N PHE A 131 6.52 10.06 -9.05
CA PHE A 131 6.97 9.00 -8.13
C PHE A 131 7.77 9.58 -6.96
N ILE A 132 8.66 10.56 -7.20
CA ILE A 132 9.37 11.28 -6.13
C ILE A 132 8.39 12.01 -5.21
N ALA A 133 7.39 12.70 -5.78
CA ALA A 133 6.36 13.37 -4.98
C ALA A 133 5.55 12.38 -4.14
N HIS A 134 5.22 11.21 -4.70
CA HIS A 134 4.54 10.14 -3.99
C HIS A 134 5.35 9.57 -2.83
N ASN A 135 6.64 9.28 -3.04
CA ASN A 135 7.53 8.81 -1.97
C ASN A 135 7.72 9.86 -0.88
N ARG A 136 7.78 11.14 -1.24
CA ARG A 136 7.82 12.24 -0.26
C ARG A 136 6.53 12.34 0.53
N ALA A 137 5.38 12.18 -0.10
CA ALA A 137 4.08 12.19 0.57
C ALA A 137 3.94 10.99 1.54
N LEU A 138 4.32 9.78 1.11
CA LEU A 138 4.30 8.59 1.96
C LEU A 138 5.32 8.69 3.10
N GLY A 139 6.55 9.12 2.79
CA GLY A 139 7.58 9.33 3.80
C GLY A 139 7.16 10.38 4.83
N GLY A 140 6.61 11.51 4.38
CA GLY A 140 6.08 12.55 5.26
C GLY A 140 4.91 12.07 6.13
N ALA A 141 3.97 11.30 5.55
CA ALA A 141 2.87 10.70 6.30
C ALA A 141 3.36 9.72 7.36
N LEU A 142 4.34 8.88 7.03
CA LEU A 142 4.94 7.94 7.97
C LEU A 142 5.67 8.68 9.10
N THR A 143 6.51 9.67 8.78
CA THR A 143 7.21 10.47 9.80
C THR A 143 6.24 11.19 10.73
N LEU A 144 5.19 11.82 10.18
CA LEU A 144 4.14 12.45 10.99
C LEU A 144 3.41 11.45 11.90
N SER A 145 3.13 10.24 11.40
CA SER A 145 2.48 9.20 12.21
C SER A 145 3.34 8.73 13.39
N ILE A 146 4.67 8.63 13.19
CA ILE A 146 5.62 8.27 14.25
C ILE A 146 5.71 9.41 15.28
N LEU A 147 5.87 10.66 14.82
CA LEU A 147 5.93 11.83 15.70
C LEU A 147 4.65 11.98 16.53
N TYR A 148 3.48 11.77 15.91
CA TYR A 148 2.20 11.81 16.61
C TYR A 148 2.08 10.69 17.66
N GLY A 149 2.53 9.47 17.33
CA GLY A 149 2.57 8.35 18.27
C GLY A 149 3.50 8.60 19.47
N LEU A 150 4.67 9.20 19.23
CA LEU A 150 5.60 9.59 20.29
C LEU A 150 5.00 10.68 21.18
N TYR A 151 4.38 11.71 20.59
CA TYR A 151 3.72 12.79 21.34
C TYR A 151 2.60 12.28 22.26
N LEU A 152 1.76 11.36 21.77
CA LEU A 152 0.72 10.74 22.60
C LEU A 152 1.31 9.87 23.71
N GLY A 153 2.42 9.17 23.45
CA GLY A 153 3.12 8.35 24.43
C GLY A 153 3.75 9.14 25.58
N GLU A 154 4.08 10.41 25.39
CA GLU A 154 4.59 11.30 26.44
C GLU A 154 3.49 11.89 27.33
N THR A 155 2.22 11.80 26.92
CA THR A 155 1.07 12.36 27.65
C THR A 155 0.34 11.37 28.57
N VAL A 156 0.84 10.13 28.68
CA VAL A 156 0.35 9.05 29.56
C VAL A 156 1.37 8.79 30.66
#